data_AF-A0A067ZCL1-F1
#
_entry.id   AF-A0A067ZCL1-F1
#
_cell.length_a   1.000
_cell.length_b   1.000
_cell.length_c   1.000
_cell.angle_alpha   90.00
_cell.angle_beta   90.00
_cell.angle_gamma   90.00
#
_symmetry.space_group_name_H-M   'P 1'
#
loop_
_entity.id
_entity.type
_entity.pdbx_description
1 polymer ?
#
loop_
_entity_poly.entity_id
_entity_poly.type
_entity_poly.pdbx_seq_one_letter_code
_entity_poly.pdbx_strand_id
1 'polypeptide(L)'
;VDLQGKFRPEMGEFAGKYVKNEYYAEGEAPEKSVDVEIAIKLKTENKAFKVEKYVHSYPNCWRTDKPILYYPLDSWFIKVTDVKEKMFDLNETINWKPKSTGEGRFGNWLKNANDWNLSRSRFWGIPLPIWRTEDGTEQICIGSVEELKAAMAKSIEAGMMAEDIFANFEVGNMSEENYETI
;
A
#
# COMPACT_ATOMS: atom_id res chain seq x y z
N VAL A 1 13.40 -0.11 11.36
CA VAL A 1 12.46 -1.26 11.31
C VAL A 1 12.49 -1.81 9.88
N ASP A 2 12.41 -3.11 9.69
CA ASP A 2 12.34 -3.75 8.36
C ASP A 2 10.88 -3.86 7.86
N LEU A 3 10.68 -4.45 6.69
CA LEU A 3 9.36 -4.62 6.07
C LEU A 3 8.45 -5.64 6.78
N GLN A 4 8.98 -6.40 7.75
CA GLN A 4 8.21 -7.33 8.58
C GLN A 4 7.77 -6.70 9.90
N GLY A 5 8.18 -5.46 10.19
CA GLY A 5 7.90 -4.82 11.47
C GLY A 5 8.88 -5.21 12.58
N LYS A 6 10.09 -5.69 12.23
CA LYS A 6 11.17 -5.98 13.18
C LYS A 6 12.21 -4.88 13.22
N PHE A 7 12.85 -4.68 14.36
CA PHE A 7 13.98 -3.77 14.45
C PHE A 7 15.16 -4.26 13.61
N ARG A 8 15.81 -3.33 12.91
CA ARG A 8 16.97 -3.63 12.05
C ARG A 8 18.25 -3.81 12.90
N PRO A 9 19.35 -4.33 12.32
CA PRO A 9 20.61 -4.54 13.05
C PRO A 9 21.17 -3.30 13.76
N GLU A 10 20.89 -2.09 13.26
CA GLU A 10 21.40 -0.85 13.88
C GLU A 10 20.80 -0.58 15.28
N MET A 11 19.74 -1.30 15.67
CA MET A 11 19.13 -1.20 16.99
C MET A 11 19.81 -2.05 18.06
N GLY A 12 20.95 -2.68 17.75
CA GLY A 12 21.77 -3.41 18.71
C GLY A 12 21.01 -4.52 19.41
N GLU A 13 20.90 -4.44 20.74
CA GLU A 13 20.22 -5.46 21.58
C GLU A 13 18.73 -5.67 21.25
N PHE A 14 18.09 -4.72 20.58
CA PHE A 14 16.69 -4.83 20.16
C PHE A 14 16.53 -5.37 18.73
N ALA A 15 17.63 -5.58 18.00
CA ALA A 15 17.59 -6.07 16.63
C ALA A 15 16.83 -7.40 16.52
N GLY A 16 16.03 -7.55 15.46
CA GLY A 16 15.23 -8.75 15.17
C GLY A 16 13.93 -8.89 15.96
N LYS A 17 13.71 -8.10 17.02
CA LYS A 17 12.45 -8.11 17.78
C LYS A 17 11.35 -7.35 17.03
N TYR A 18 10.09 -7.78 17.15
CA TYR A 18 8.97 -7.03 16.60
C TYR A 18 8.73 -5.72 17.37
N VAL A 19 8.32 -4.67 16.65
CA VAL A 19 7.97 -3.38 17.26
C VAL A 19 6.74 -3.48 18.17
N LYS A 20 5.82 -4.39 17.85
CA LYS A 20 4.58 -4.64 18.59
C LYS A 20 4.38 -6.14 18.79
N ASN A 21 3.87 -6.54 19.95
CA ASN A 21 3.73 -7.95 20.32
C ASN A 21 2.70 -8.67 19.45
N GLU A 22 1.72 -7.94 18.92
CA GLU A 22 0.65 -8.40 18.03
C GLU A 22 1.16 -8.96 16.69
N TYR A 23 2.46 -8.79 16.40
CA TYR A 23 3.11 -9.38 15.22
C TYR A 23 3.71 -10.77 15.45
N TYR A 24 3.90 -11.20 16.70
CA TYR A 24 4.32 -12.57 17.01
C TYR A 24 3.19 -13.56 16.71
N ALA A 25 3.55 -14.83 16.47
CA ALA A 25 2.57 -15.89 16.45
C ALA A 25 2.00 -16.13 17.87
N GLU A 26 0.85 -16.80 17.92
CA GLU A 26 0.21 -17.14 19.19
C GLU A 26 1.15 -17.98 20.06
N GLY A 27 1.37 -17.55 21.31
CA GLY A 27 2.28 -18.21 22.24
C GLY A 27 3.77 -17.87 22.09
N GLU A 28 4.17 -17.13 21.05
CA GLU A 28 5.58 -16.75 20.82
C GLU A 28 5.93 -15.35 21.31
N ALA A 29 4.94 -14.56 21.73
CA ALA A 29 5.17 -13.19 22.19
C ALA A 29 6.00 -13.17 23.50
N PRO A 30 7.00 -12.29 23.61
CA PRO A 30 7.78 -12.16 24.84
C PRO A 30 6.92 -11.58 25.96
N GLU A 31 7.26 -11.94 27.22
CA GLU A 31 6.58 -11.42 28.42
C GLU A 31 6.57 -9.89 28.48
N LYS A 32 7.68 -9.27 28.06
CA LYS A 32 7.81 -7.81 27.93
C LYS A 32 7.93 -7.46 26.46
N SER A 33 7.08 -6.55 26.01
CA SER A 33 7.21 -5.93 24.70
C SER A 33 8.45 -5.03 24.63
N VAL A 34 8.93 -4.78 23.42
CA VAL A 34 10.18 -4.01 23.22
C VAL A 34 10.06 -2.57 23.73
N ASP A 35 8.88 -1.95 23.65
CA ASP A 35 8.64 -0.62 24.24
C ASP A 35 8.81 -0.61 25.77
N VAL A 36 8.39 -1.67 26.46
CA VAL A 36 8.63 -1.86 27.90
C VAL A 36 10.11 -2.07 28.19
N GLU A 37 10.81 -2.88 27.38
CA GLU A 37 12.26 -3.08 27.54
C GLU A 37 13.04 -1.77 27.35
N ILE A 38 12.72 -0.99 26.32
CA ILE A 38 13.30 0.33 26.07
C ILE A 38 13.05 1.27 27.26
N ALA A 39 11.82 1.29 27.79
CA ALA A 39 11.50 2.12 28.95
C ALA A 39 12.29 1.72 30.20
N ILE A 40 12.46 0.41 30.45
CA ILE A 40 13.29 -0.09 31.55
C ILE A 40 14.74 0.35 31.37
N LYS A 41 15.31 0.17 30.16
CA LYS A 41 16.69 0.58 29.85
C LYS A 41 16.90 2.07 30.10
N LEU A 42 16.04 2.92 29.55
CA LEU A 42 16.14 4.37 29.72
C LEU A 42 16.01 4.80 31.19
N LYS A 43 15.19 4.10 31.98
CA LYS A 43 15.07 4.36 33.42
C LYS A 43 16.33 3.94 34.18
N THR A 44 16.89 2.77 33.88
CA THR A 44 18.15 2.29 34.48
C THR A 44 19.33 3.19 34.14
N GLU A 45 19.35 3.75 32.93
CA GLU A 45 20.38 4.70 32.48
C GLU A 45 20.14 6.14 32.98
N ASN A 46 19.11 6.37 33.80
CA ASN A 46 18.70 7.69 34.28
C ASN A 46 18.42 8.71 33.14
N LYS A 47 17.92 8.22 32.00
CA LYS A 47 17.54 9.01 30.81
C LYS A 47 16.03 9.20 30.69
N ALA A 48 15.23 8.47 31.46
CA ALA A 48 13.77 8.60 31.49
C ALA A 48 13.30 9.43 32.69
N PHE A 49 12.73 10.61 32.43
CA PHE A 49 12.13 11.44 33.48
C PHE A 49 10.78 10.89 33.97
N LYS A 50 9.93 10.43 33.05
CA LYS A 50 8.60 9.89 33.33
C LYS A 50 8.30 8.72 32.40
N VAL A 51 7.75 7.65 32.96
CA VAL A 51 7.27 6.47 32.22
C VAL A 51 5.87 6.15 32.71
N GLU A 52 4.89 6.20 31.82
CA GLU A 52 3.49 5.91 32.12
C GLU A 52 2.80 5.21 30.95
N LYS A 53 1.72 4.49 31.25
CA LYS A 53 0.86 3.90 30.21
C LYS A 53 -0.11 4.95 29.70
N TYR A 54 -0.33 4.97 28.39
CA TYR A 54 -1.25 5.88 27.73
C TYR A 54 -2.35 5.11 27.01
N VAL A 55 -3.61 5.48 27.26
CA VAL A 55 -4.78 4.87 26.62
C VAL A 55 -5.36 5.88 25.64
N HIS A 56 -5.40 5.50 24.37
CA HIS A 56 -5.91 6.33 23.29
C HIS A 56 -6.38 5.49 22.11
N SER A 57 -7.06 6.12 21.15
CA SER A 57 -7.37 5.49 19.88
C SER A 57 -6.10 5.36 19.03
N TYR A 58 -5.86 4.17 18.50
CA TYR A 58 -4.73 3.85 17.63
C TYR A 58 -5.23 3.20 16.34
N PRO A 59 -4.61 3.46 15.18
CA PRO A 59 -5.04 2.84 13.93
C PRO A 59 -4.63 1.36 13.86
N ASN A 60 -5.60 0.51 13.51
CA ASN A 60 -5.40 -0.92 13.31
C ASN A 60 -5.75 -1.31 11.88
N CYS A 61 -5.14 -2.39 11.40
CA CYS A 61 -5.43 -2.95 10.10
C CYS A 61 -6.85 -3.53 10.09
N TRP A 62 -7.75 -2.97 9.29
CA TRP A 62 -9.15 -3.39 9.17
C TRP A 62 -9.38 -4.88 8.77
N ARG A 63 -8.34 -5.60 8.33
CA ARG A 63 -8.40 -7.03 7.99
C ARG A 63 -7.83 -7.98 9.03
N THR A 64 -6.90 -7.51 9.87
CA THR A 64 -6.13 -8.39 10.77
C THR A 64 -6.12 -7.90 12.20
N ASP A 65 -6.71 -6.73 12.46
CA ASP A 65 -6.72 -6.00 13.72
C ASP A 65 -5.33 -5.69 14.30
N LYS A 66 -4.25 -5.96 13.56
CA LYS A 66 -2.88 -5.64 13.98
C LYS A 66 -2.63 -4.12 13.96
N PRO A 67 -1.88 -3.56 14.93
CA PRO A 67 -1.59 -2.13 15.02
C PRO A 67 -0.73 -1.65 13.84
N ILE A 68 -1.16 -0.58 13.15
CA ILE A 68 -0.44 -0.06 11.97
C ILE A 68 0.74 0.81 12.41
N LEU A 69 1.85 0.71 11.67
CA LEU A 69 3.00 1.61 11.82
C LEU A 69 3.08 2.56 10.62
N TYR A 70 3.34 3.84 10.87
CA TYR A 70 3.73 4.77 9.82
C TYR A 70 5.16 4.45 9.38
N TYR A 71 5.34 4.12 8.11
CA TYR A 71 6.61 3.66 7.56
C TYR A 71 6.82 4.23 6.16
N PRO A 72 8.00 4.79 5.84
CA PRO A 72 8.29 5.30 4.50
C PRO A 72 8.44 4.12 3.53
N LEU A 73 7.61 4.08 2.50
CA LEU A 73 7.65 3.08 1.43
C LEU A 73 7.59 3.76 0.07
N ASP A 74 8.30 3.18 -0.89
CA ASP A 74 8.07 3.50 -2.30
C ASP A 74 6.70 3.02 -2.70
N SER A 75 5.89 3.93 -3.24
CA SER A 75 4.49 3.68 -3.51
C SER A 75 4.00 4.59 -4.63
N TRP A 76 3.06 4.08 -5.41
CA TRP A 76 2.37 4.84 -6.44
C TRP A 76 1.16 5.57 -5.84
N PHE A 77 1.03 6.84 -6.16
CA PHE A 77 -0.06 7.69 -5.71
C PHE A 77 -0.80 8.29 -6.89
N ILE A 78 -2.13 8.43 -6.74
CA ILE A 78 -2.93 9.30 -7.59
C ILE A 78 -2.98 10.66 -6.91
N LYS A 79 -2.66 11.72 -7.67
CA LYS A 79 -2.62 13.10 -7.18
C LYS A 79 -4.03 13.69 -7.04
N VAL A 80 -4.76 13.20 -6.04
CA VAL A 80 -6.15 13.57 -5.75
C VAL A 80 -6.25 15.04 -5.35
N THR A 81 -5.20 15.61 -4.76
CA THR A 81 -5.22 17.02 -4.33
C THR A 81 -5.50 18.00 -5.47
N ASP A 82 -5.14 17.65 -6.71
CA ASP A 82 -5.37 18.51 -7.89
C ASP A 82 -6.83 18.54 -8.33
N VAL A 83 -7.62 17.54 -7.94
CA VAL A 83 -9.03 17.40 -8.35
C VAL A 83 -10.02 17.43 -7.18
N LYS A 84 -9.53 17.56 -5.94
CA LYS A 84 -10.36 17.49 -4.72
C LYS A 84 -11.50 18.52 -4.70
N GLU A 85 -11.27 19.74 -5.20
CA GLU A 85 -12.27 20.80 -5.25
C GLU A 85 -13.39 20.42 -6.23
N LYS A 86 -13.02 20.01 -7.43
CA LYS A 86 -13.97 19.50 -8.43
C LYS A 86 -14.76 18.28 -7.91
N MET A 87 -14.12 17.38 -7.17
CA MET A 87 -14.81 16.23 -6.55
C MET A 87 -15.84 16.69 -5.51
N PHE A 88 -15.51 17.71 -4.71
CA PHE A 88 -16.43 18.29 -3.74
C PHE A 88 -17.62 18.98 -4.44
N ASP A 89 -17.37 19.79 -5.46
CA ASP A 89 -18.43 20.49 -6.21
C ASP A 89 -19.39 19.49 -6.87
N LEU A 90 -18.85 18.43 -7.50
CA LEU A 90 -19.66 17.36 -8.09
C LEU A 90 -20.46 16.60 -7.03
N ASN A 91 -19.91 16.42 -5.82
CA ASN A 91 -20.61 15.78 -4.73
C ASN A 91 -21.88 16.55 -4.30
N GLU A 92 -21.89 17.88 -4.42
CA GLU A 92 -23.09 18.69 -4.13
C GLU A 92 -24.23 18.47 -5.14
N THR A 93 -23.91 17.97 -6.35
CA THR A 93 -24.94 17.67 -7.36
C THR A 93 -25.65 16.33 -7.13
N ILE A 94 -25.12 15.49 -6.23
CA ILE A 94 -25.63 14.14 -5.97
C ILE A 94 -26.83 14.21 -5.01
N ASN A 95 -27.92 13.50 -5.33
CA ASN A 95 -29.08 13.37 -4.45
C ASN A 95 -28.84 12.32 -3.34
N TRP A 96 -28.21 12.75 -2.24
CA TRP A 96 -27.88 11.88 -1.12
C TRP A 96 -29.07 11.53 -0.22
N LYS A 97 -29.15 10.25 0.17
CA LYS A 97 -30.14 9.73 1.12
C LYS A 97 -29.42 8.90 2.21
N PRO A 98 -29.21 9.43 3.43
CA PRO A 98 -29.59 10.76 3.92
C PRO A 98 -28.60 11.86 3.51
N LYS A 99 -29.12 13.09 3.37
CA LYS A 99 -28.36 14.29 2.98
C LYS A 99 -27.12 14.55 3.85
N SER A 100 -27.24 14.32 5.16
CA SER A 100 -26.15 14.48 6.14
C SER A 100 -24.93 13.60 5.90
N THR A 101 -25.09 12.47 5.20
CA THR A 101 -23.95 11.59 4.86
C THR A 101 -23.14 12.17 3.72
N GLY A 102 -23.80 12.63 2.65
CA GLY A 102 -23.15 13.15 1.45
C GLY A 102 -22.52 14.51 1.64
N GLU A 103 -23.32 15.49 2.07
CA GLU A 103 -22.85 16.86 2.23
C GLU A 103 -22.01 17.02 3.50
N GLY A 104 -22.36 16.27 4.55
CA GLY A 104 -21.66 16.31 5.83
C GLY A 104 -20.41 15.41 5.82
N ARG A 105 -20.60 14.11 6.07
CA ARG A 105 -19.47 13.19 6.30
C ARG A 105 -18.55 13.05 5.08
N PHE A 106 -19.12 12.73 3.92
CA PHE A 106 -18.34 12.50 2.69
C PHE A 106 -17.81 13.82 2.12
N GLY A 107 -18.60 14.89 2.12
CA GLY A 107 -18.16 16.23 1.71
C GLY A 107 -16.99 16.76 2.54
N ASN A 108 -17.05 16.63 3.87
CA ASN A 108 -15.93 17.01 4.74
C ASN A 108 -14.68 16.13 4.53
N TRP A 109 -14.88 14.85 4.19
CA TRP A 109 -13.78 13.96 3.84
C TRP A 109 -13.10 14.40 2.53
N LEU A 110 -13.88 14.74 1.49
CA LEU A 110 -13.36 15.22 0.20
C LEU A 110 -12.53 16.51 0.35
N LYS A 111 -12.98 17.45 1.19
CA LYS A 111 -12.25 18.71 1.46
C LYS A 111 -10.85 18.48 2.04
N ASN A 112 -10.69 17.40 2.80
CA ASN A 112 -9.45 17.02 3.46
C ASN A 112 -8.78 15.81 2.80
N ALA A 113 -9.16 15.47 1.57
CA ALA A 113 -8.60 14.33 0.86
C ALA A 113 -7.11 14.56 0.58
N ASN A 114 -6.30 13.58 0.97
CA ASN A 114 -4.89 13.49 0.62
C ASN A 114 -4.72 12.66 -0.65
N ASP A 115 -3.52 12.67 -1.21
CA ASP A 115 -3.18 11.83 -2.35
C ASP A 115 -3.41 10.34 -2.04
N TRP A 116 -4.00 9.67 -3.02
CA TRP A 116 -4.45 8.31 -2.83
C TRP A 116 -3.32 7.35 -3.14
N ASN A 117 -2.80 6.70 -2.09
CA ASN A 117 -1.89 5.57 -2.25
C ASN A 117 -2.61 4.41 -2.97
N LEU A 118 -2.20 4.14 -4.21
CA LEU A 118 -2.78 3.13 -5.08
C LEU A 118 -2.05 1.78 -4.99
N SER A 119 -0.72 1.77 -5.02
CA SER A 119 0.04 0.51 -5.11
C SER A 119 -0.07 -0.34 -3.85
N ARG A 120 -0.08 -1.66 -4.03
CA ARG A 120 -0.06 -2.63 -2.94
C ARG A 120 0.95 -3.72 -3.25
N SER A 121 1.82 -4.04 -2.31
CA SER A 121 2.73 -5.19 -2.40
C SER A 121 1.95 -6.47 -2.08
N ARG A 122 1.13 -6.94 -3.05
CA ARG A 122 0.27 -8.13 -2.96
C ARG A 122 0.27 -8.88 -4.29
N PHE A 123 -0.03 -10.17 -4.23
CA PHE A 123 -0.03 -11.05 -5.40
C PHE A 123 -1.37 -11.09 -6.13
N TRP A 124 -2.49 -11.08 -5.41
CA TRP A 124 -3.83 -11.14 -5.99
C TRP A 124 -4.46 -9.75 -6.12
N GLY A 125 -4.63 -9.29 -7.36
CA GLY A 125 -5.23 -8.00 -7.70
C GLY A 125 -4.96 -7.62 -9.15
N ILE A 126 -5.45 -6.45 -9.55
CA ILE A 126 -5.16 -5.90 -10.89
C ILE A 126 -3.73 -5.33 -10.86
N PRO A 127 -2.82 -5.80 -11.74
CA PRO A 127 -1.46 -5.28 -11.80
C PRO A 127 -1.46 -3.81 -12.24
N LEU A 128 -0.49 -3.03 -11.75
CA LEU A 128 -0.24 -1.70 -12.29
C LEU A 128 0.49 -1.87 -13.62
N PRO A 129 -0.08 -1.42 -14.76
CA PRO A 129 0.47 -1.70 -16.07
C PRO A 129 1.59 -0.70 -16.41
N ILE A 130 2.59 -0.62 -15.54
CA ILE A 130 3.72 0.31 -15.64
C ILE A 130 5.00 -0.50 -15.77
N TRP A 131 5.71 -0.28 -16.87
CA TRP A 131 7.06 -0.80 -17.09
C TRP A 131 8.06 0.33 -16.89
N ARG A 132 9.19 0.02 -16.28
CA ARG A 132 10.23 0.98 -15.92
C ARG A 132 11.60 0.37 -16.19
N THR A 133 12.54 1.19 -16.64
CA THR A 133 13.95 0.77 -16.78
C THR A 133 14.58 0.48 -15.41
N GLU A 134 15.64 -0.31 -15.37
CA GLU A 134 16.31 -0.67 -14.11
C GLU A 134 16.91 0.56 -13.40
N ASP A 135 17.46 1.51 -14.15
CA ASP A 135 17.93 2.80 -13.65
C ASP A 135 16.79 3.79 -13.30
N GLY A 136 15.57 3.44 -13.71
CA GLY A 136 14.36 4.17 -13.43
C GLY A 136 14.18 5.49 -14.17
N THR A 137 14.97 5.75 -15.20
CA THR A 137 14.94 6.97 -16.02
C THR A 137 13.75 7.02 -16.98
N GLU A 138 13.32 5.87 -17.48
CA GLU A 138 12.18 5.76 -18.41
C GLU A 138 11.06 4.92 -17.82
N GLN A 139 9.83 5.32 -18.12
CA GLN A 139 8.61 4.66 -17.67
C GLN A 139 7.58 4.70 -18.80
N ILE A 140 6.90 3.58 -19.02
CA ILE A 140 5.78 3.47 -19.94
C ILE A 140 4.58 2.89 -19.21
N CYS A 141 3.39 3.42 -19.49
CA CYS A 141 2.12 2.89 -19.00
C CYS A 141 1.40 2.25 -20.19
N ILE A 142 1.12 0.95 -20.11
CA ILE A 142 0.43 0.21 -21.17
C ILE A 142 -1.08 0.24 -20.86
N GLY A 143 -1.85 0.91 -21.72
CA GLY A 143 -3.26 1.18 -21.50
C GLY A 143 -4.21 0.11 -22.02
N SER A 144 -3.72 -0.83 -22.85
CA SER A 144 -4.56 -1.84 -23.49
C SER A 144 -3.79 -3.14 -23.79
N VAL A 145 -4.55 -4.21 -24.05
CA VAL A 145 -3.96 -5.49 -24.50
C VAL A 145 -3.32 -5.35 -25.88
N GLU A 146 -3.85 -4.48 -26.74
CA GLU A 146 -3.24 -4.17 -28.05
C GLU A 146 -1.84 -3.57 -27.89
N GLU A 147 -1.71 -2.55 -27.03
CA GLU A 147 -0.41 -1.95 -26.71
C GLU A 147 0.53 -2.97 -26.06
N LEU A 148 0.01 -3.87 -25.22
CA LEU A 148 0.79 -4.93 -24.60
C LEU A 148 1.33 -5.93 -25.63
N LYS A 149 0.49 -6.38 -26.58
CA LYS A 149 0.93 -7.27 -27.67
C LYS A 149 2.00 -6.60 -28.55
N ALA A 150 1.84 -5.32 -28.86
CA ALA A 150 2.86 -4.57 -29.58
C ALA A 150 4.19 -4.46 -28.80
N ALA A 151 4.13 -4.29 -27.47
CA ALA A 151 5.31 -4.29 -26.61
C ALA A 151 5.98 -5.67 -26.52
N MET A 152 5.20 -6.75 -26.46
CA MET A 152 5.72 -8.12 -26.48
C MET A 152 6.43 -8.44 -27.79
N ALA A 153 5.89 -8.01 -28.94
CA ALA A 153 6.55 -8.16 -30.24
C ALA A 153 7.95 -7.51 -30.24
N LYS A 154 8.08 -6.28 -29.72
CA LYS A 154 9.38 -5.61 -29.56
C LYS A 154 10.32 -6.38 -28.64
N SER A 155 9.80 -6.97 -27.56
CA SER A 155 10.58 -7.78 -26.63
C SER A 155 11.12 -9.06 -27.28
N ILE A 156 10.31 -9.70 -28.13
CA ILE A 156 10.70 -10.89 -28.91
C ILE A 156 11.77 -10.54 -29.94
N GLU A 157 11.58 -9.44 -30.70
CA GLU A 157 12.58 -8.94 -31.65
C GLU A 157 13.91 -8.62 -30.96
N ALA A 158 13.87 -8.12 -29.72
CA ALA A 158 15.04 -7.86 -28.90
C ALA A 158 15.65 -9.12 -28.25
N GLY A 159 15.03 -10.30 -28.41
CA GLY A 159 15.47 -11.56 -27.82
C GLY A 159 15.26 -11.69 -26.31
N MET A 160 14.44 -10.82 -25.71
CA MET A 160 14.14 -10.81 -24.27
C MET A 160 12.96 -11.73 -23.91
N MET A 161 12.18 -12.15 -24.91
CA MET A 161 11.02 -13.03 -24.77
C MET A 161 11.04 -14.06 -25.89
N ALA A 162 10.69 -15.31 -25.58
CA ALA A 162 10.76 -16.41 -26.54
C ALA A 162 9.60 -16.41 -27.55
N GLU A 163 8.39 -16.10 -27.08
CA GLU A 163 7.15 -16.14 -27.87
C GLU A 163 6.08 -15.21 -27.28
N ASP A 164 5.04 -14.88 -28.06
CA ASP A 164 3.88 -14.12 -27.59
C ASP A 164 2.97 -15.00 -26.73
N ILE A 165 2.94 -14.75 -25.42
CA ILE A 165 2.10 -15.52 -24.48
C ILE A 165 0.60 -15.28 -24.69
N PHE A 166 0.21 -14.22 -25.39
CA PHE A 166 -1.18 -13.91 -25.73
C PHE A 166 -1.45 -14.14 -27.22
N ALA A 167 -0.72 -15.04 -27.88
CA ALA A 167 -0.86 -15.31 -29.31
C ALA A 167 -2.32 -15.63 -29.72
N ASN A 168 -3.03 -16.39 -28.87
CA ASN A 168 -4.41 -16.82 -29.13
C ASN A 168 -5.47 -15.78 -28.74
N PHE A 169 -5.09 -14.71 -28.03
CA PHE A 169 -6.02 -13.66 -27.61
C PHE A 169 -6.35 -12.71 -28.77
N GLU A 170 -7.63 -12.58 -29.08
CA GLU A 170 -8.16 -11.67 -30.09
C GLU A 170 -8.49 -10.30 -29.48
N VAL A 171 -7.85 -9.24 -29.99
CA VAL A 171 -8.09 -7.87 -29.51
C VAL A 171 -9.50 -7.41 -29.89
N GLY A 172 -10.22 -6.83 -28.91
CA GLY A 172 -11.59 -6.34 -29.10
C GLY A 172 -12.67 -7.40 -28.89
N ASN A 173 -12.30 -8.68 -28.77
CA ASN A 173 -13.20 -9.75 -28.40
C ASN A 173 -13.28 -9.87 -26.87
N MET A 174 -14.46 -9.62 -26.31
CA MET A 174 -14.70 -9.63 -24.86
C MET A 174 -15.42 -10.89 -24.38
N SER A 175 -15.44 -11.95 -25.19
CA SER A 175 -16.05 -13.23 -24.81
C SER A 175 -15.23 -13.94 -23.74
N GLU A 176 -15.89 -14.74 -22.90
CA GLU A 176 -15.23 -15.50 -21.85
C GLU A 176 -14.20 -16.46 -22.43
N GLU A 177 -14.53 -17.12 -23.54
CA GLU A 177 -13.64 -18.06 -24.23
C GLU A 177 -12.34 -17.38 -24.70
N ASN A 178 -12.39 -16.12 -25.11
CA ASN A 178 -11.19 -15.36 -25.50
C ASN A 178 -10.31 -15.08 -24.27
N TYR A 179 -10.91 -14.74 -23.13
CA TYR A 179 -10.18 -14.52 -21.87
C TYR A 179 -9.64 -15.80 -21.24
N GLU A 180 -10.18 -16.98 -21.57
CA GLU A 180 -9.61 -18.27 -21.16
C GLU A 180 -8.31 -18.62 -21.91
N THR A 181 -7.94 -17.85 -22.94
CA THR A 181 -6.70 -18.08 -23.70
C THR A 181 -5.44 -17.44 -23.08
N ILE A 182 -5.57 -16.70 -21.98
CA ILE A 182 -4.48 -15.94 -21.32
C ILE A 182 -4.23 -16.36 -19.87
#